data_AF-A0A2D8KTK9-F1
#
_entry.id   AF-A0A2D8KTK9-F1
#
_cell.length_a   1.000
_cell.length_b   1.000
_cell.length_c   1.000
_cell.angle_alpha   90.00
_cell.angle_beta   90.00
_cell.angle_gamma   90.00
#
_symmetry.space_group_name_H-M   'P 1'
#
loop_
_entity.id
_entity.type
_entity.pdbx_description
1 polymer ?
#
loop_
_entity_poly.entity_id
_entity_poly.type
_entity_poly.pdbx_seq_one_letter_code
_entity_poly.pdbx_strand_id
1 'polypeptide(L)'
;MSVTTFFQNDSYLSKTSRSLISGFVGGLAGTAVKSLIEYYLPVRKVQDRSAQIKIIDDLSTKITGTPISTSNEALAEQLVNVPFGGSLGAAYGYGKKDREGLRPMDGIAFGATTWASTHETSLPILGLERKPTDTPVKMQMNELFAHIAFGVTTEVVRFYVNRQLHYKRVRK
;
A
#
# COMPACT_ATOMS: atom_id res chain seq x y z
N MET A 1 0.21 -44.10 -12.60
CA MET A 1 0.64 -42.70 -12.31
C MET A 1 1.93 -42.79 -11.51
N SER A 2 3.06 -42.34 -12.07
CA SER A 2 4.37 -42.52 -11.44
C SER A 2 4.61 -41.46 -10.36
N VAL A 3 5.19 -41.88 -9.23
CA VAL A 3 5.63 -41.02 -8.11
C VAL A 3 6.60 -39.93 -8.59
N THR A 4 7.24 -40.12 -9.74
CA THR A 4 8.10 -39.15 -10.43
C THR A 4 7.36 -37.86 -10.82
N THR A 5 6.05 -37.91 -11.08
CA THR A 5 5.25 -36.72 -11.45
C THR A 5 4.95 -35.83 -10.24
N PHE A 6 5.00 -36.37 -9.02
CA PHE A 6 4.75 -35.61 -7.79
C PHE A 6 5.96 -34.76 -7.38
N PHE A 7 7.18 -35.19 -7.73
CA PHE A 7 8.43 -34.50 -7.41
C PHE A 7 9.05 -33.71 -8.58
N GLN A 8 8.35 -33.61 -9.73
CA GLN A 8 8.76 -32.76 -10.86
C GLN A 8 8.18 -31.33 -10.81
N ASN A 9 7.46 -30.95 -9.75
CA ASN A 9 6.85 -29.62 -9.61
C ASN A 9 7.76 -28.54 -9.00
N ASP A 10 9.04 -28.81 -8.85
CA ASP A 10 10.00 -27.86 -8.27
C ASP A 10 10.62 -26.93 -9.33
N SER A 11 9.88 -25.87 -9.74
CA SER A 11 10.47 -24.56 -10.07
C SER A 11 9.48 -23.39 -10.25
N TYR A 12 9.34 -22.39 -9.38
CA TYR A 12 9.16 -22.36 -7.92
C TYR A 12 8.00 -21.37 -7.53
N LEU A 13 7.44 -20.60 -8.47
CA LEU A 13 6.33 -19.65 -8.23
C LEU A 13 5.41 -19.59 -9.44
N SER A 14 4.11 -19.80 -9.25
CA SER A 14 3.10 -19.65 -10.30
C SER A 14 3.04 -18.20 -10.82
N LYS A 15 2.48 -17.98 -12.02
CA LYS A 15 2.21 -16.63 -12.57
C LYS A 15 1.48 -15.76 -11.54
N THR A 16 0.52 -16.35 -10.83
CA THR A 16 -0.23 -15.72 -9.74
C THR A 16 0.68 -15.35 -8.57
N SER A 17 1.47 -16.30 -8.05
CA SER A 17 2.36 -16.07 -6.90
C SER A 17 3.39 -14.99 -7.19
N ARG A 18 4.00 -15.01 -8.39
CA ARG A 18 4.94 -13.98 -8.85
C ARG A 18 4.29 -12.60 -8.86
N SER A 19 3.08 -12.52 -9.37
CA SER A 19 2.34 -11.26 -9.48
C SER A 19 1.94 -10.73 -8.11
N LEU A 20 1.49 -11.59 -7.19
CA LEU A 20 1.23 -11.26 -5.79
C LEU A 20 2.48 -10.72 -5.09
N ILE A 21 3.60 -11.43 -5.18
CA ILE A 21 4.87 -11.03 -4.55
C ILE A 21 5.37 -9.70 -5.12
N SER A 22 5.39 -9.57 -6.45
CA SER A 22 5.83 -8.32 -7.09
C SER A 22 4.94 -7.14 -6.73
N GLY A 23 3.63 -7.36 -6.62
CA GLY A 23 2.67 -6.39 -6.16
C GLY A 23 2.90 -6.01 -4.71
N PHE A 24 3.09 -6.98 -3.82
CA PHE A 24 3.37 -6.76 -2.40
C PHE A 24 4.62 -5.90 -2.21
N VAL A 25 5.74 -6.26 -2.86
CA VAL A 25 6.98 -5.49 -2.83
C VAL A 25 6.78 -4.09 -3.41
N GLY A 26 6.01 -3.97 -4.48
CA GLY A 26 5.63 -2.67 -5.05
C GLY A 26 4.84 -1.80 -4.08
N GLY A 27 3.86 -2.38 -3.39
CA GLY A 27 3.05 -1.70 -2.39
C GLY A 27 3.88 -1.21 -1.21
N LEU A 28 4.81 -2.02 -0.71
CA LEU A 28 5.76 -1.60 0.34
C LEU A 28 6.63 -0.41 -0.10
N ALA A 29 7.18 -0.48 -1.32
CA ALA A 29 7.97 0.62 -1.87
C ALA A 29 7.12 1.88 -2.07
N GLY A 30 5.89 1.73 -2.56
CA GLY A 30 4.92 2.82 -2.68
C GLY A 30 4.62 3.46 -1.33
N THR A 31 4.41 2.66 -0.28
CA THR A 31 4.17 3.16 1.09
C THR A 31 5.35 3.97 1.58
N ALA A 32 6.58 3.50 1.37
CA ALA A 32 7.77 4.25 1.76
C ALA A 32 7.85 5.61 1.05
N VAL A 33 7.56 5.65 -0.26
CA VAL A 33 7.52 6.90 -1.03
C VAL A 33 6.42 7.84 -0.54
N LYS A 34 5.21 7.32 -0.30
CA LYS A 34 4.08 8.09 0.27
C LYS A 34 4.47 8.72 1.61
N SER A 35 5.00 7.93 2.54
CA SER A 35 5.44 8.41 3.85
C SER A 35 6.52 9.50 3.76
N LEU A 36 7.45 9.37 2.82
CA LEU A 36 8.46 10.40 2.57
C LEU A 36 7.83 11.69 2.03
N ILE A 37 6.88 11.57 1.10
CA ILE A 37 6.18 12.74 0.56
C ILE A 37 5.40 13.48 1.67
N GLU A 38 4.69 12.74 2.51
CA GLU A 38 3.91 13.30 3.62
C GLU A 38 4.77 13.93 4.72
N TYR A 39 5.98 13.43 4.89
CA TYR A 39 6.94 14.04 5.80
C TYR A 39 7.31 15.48 5.37
N TYR A 40 7.37 15.75 4.06
CA TYR A 40 7.73 17.07 3.52
C TYR A 40 6.53 17.93 3.09
N LEU A 41 5.43 17.30 2.66
CA LEU A 41 4.21 17.98 2.24
C LEU A 41 3.15 17.88 3.33
N PRO A 42 2.65 19.02 3.86
CA PRO A 42 1.59 18.99 4.85
C PRO A 42 0.31 18.45 4.20
N VAL A 43 -0.03 17.21 4.53
CA VAL A 43 -1.29 16.56 4.13
C VAL A 43 -2.37 16.67 5.20
N ARG A 44 -1.98 17.03 6.43
CA ARG A 44 -2.86 17.21 7.58
C ARG A 44 -2.44 18.43 8.40
N LYS A 45 -3.33 18.91 9.27
CA LYS A 45 -2.97 19.92 10.27
C LYS A 45 -2.06 19.28 11.32
N VAL A 46 -1.10 20.04 11.82
CA VAL A 46 -0.09 19.56 12.79
C VAL A 46 -0.73 19.00 14.07
N GLN A 47 -1.88 19.54 14.46
CA GLN A 47 -2.64 19.12 15.64
C GLN A 47 -3.49 17.85 15.44
N ASP A 48 -3.70 17.41 14.20
CA ASP A 48 -4.59 16.28 13.90
C ASP A 48 -3.78 14.96 13.91
N ARG A 49 -4.15 14.03 14.80
CA ARG A 49 -3.64 12.65 14.77
C ARG A 49 -4.13 11.95 13.51
N SER A 50 -3.25 11.15 12.90
CA SER A 50 -3.56 10.37 11.71
C SER A 50 -4.59 9.28 12.00
N ALA A 51 -5.30 8.82 10.96
CA ALA A 51 -6.28 7.74 11.08
C ALA A 51 -5.67 6.46 11.69
N GLN A 52 -4.42 6.18 11.33
CA GLN A 52 -3.65 5.03 11.80
C GLN A 52 -3.42 5.10 13.31
N ILE A 53 -3.00 6.27 13.82
CA ILE A 53 -2.82 6.47 15.25
C ILE A 53 -4.14 6.29 15.99
N LYS A 54 -5.25 6.81 15.47
CA LYS A 54 -6.56 6.63 16.10
C LYS A 54 -6.98 5.16 16.19
N ILE A 55 -6.70 4.36 15.16
CA ILE A 55 -6.95 2.91 15.19
C ILE A 55 -6.11 2.23 16.28
N ILE A 56 -4.82 2.56 16.36
CA ILE A 56 -3.92 1.97 17.36
C ILE A 56 -4.25 2.46 18.78
N ASP A 57 -4.63 3.72 18.95
CA ASP A 57 -5.09 4.28 20.23
C ASP A 57 -6.34 3.56 20.73
N ASP A 58 -7.34 3.35 19.86
CA ASP A 58 -8.57 2.62 20.20
C ASP A 58 -8.24 1.18 20.62
N LEU A 59 -7.37 0.50 19.87
CA LEU A 59 -6.95 -0.86 20.19
C LEU A 59 -6.13 -0.93 21.50
N SER A 60 -5.17 -0.03 21.68
CA SER A 60 -4.36 0.06 22.90
C SER A 60 -5.20 0.35 24.12
N THR A 61 -6.18 1.27 24.01
CA THR A 61 -7.09 1.61 25.09
C THR A 61 -7.96 0.41 25.46
N LYS A 62 -8.45 -0.36 24.48
CA LYS A 62 -9.23 -1.58 24.73
C LYS A 62 -8.43 -2.69 25.42
N ILE A 63 -7.14 -2.81 25.15
CA ILE A 63 -6.29 -3.90 25.69
C ILE A 63 -5.63 -3.50 27.01
N THR A 64 -5.07 -2.29 27.08
CA THR A 64 -4.20 -1.82 28.17
C THR A 64 -4.86 -0.75 29.04
N GLY A 65 -5.99 -0.19 28.63
CA GLY A 65 -6.65 0.93 29.30
C GLY A 65 -6.07 2.30 28.98
N THR A 66 -5.01 2.40 28.15
CA THR A 66 -4.36 3.67 27.83
C THR A 66 -4.02 3.81 26.33
N PRO A 67 -4.05 5.03 25.77
CA PRO A 67 -3.62 5.30 24.40
C PRO A 67 -2.10 5.17 24.25
N ILE A 68 -1.62 5.10 23.02
CA ILE A 68 -0.18 4.97 22.79
C ILE A 68 0.55 6.29 23.07
N SER A 69 1.76 6.18 23.63
CA SER A 69 2.65 7.32 23.85
C SER A 69 3.00 8.04 22.53
N THR A 70 3.09 9.36 22.59
CA THR A 70 3.52 10.22 21.47
C THR A 70 4.90 9.84 20.92
N SER A 71 5.79 9.33 21.78
CA SER A 71 7.12 8.83 21.38
C SER A 71 7.07 7.67 20.39
N ASN A 72 5.94 6.95 20.33
CA ASN A 72 5.77 5.74 19.53
C ASN A 72 4.89 5.97 18.30
N GLU A 73 4.43 7.20 18.04
CA GLU A 73 3.50 7.49 16.95
C GLU A 73 4.06 7.06 15.58
N ALA A 74 5.31 7.42 15.26
CA ALA A 74 5.91 7.03 13.98
C ALA A 74 5.96 5.51 13.77
N LEU A 75 6.25 4.74 14.84
CA LEU A 75 6.25 3.28 14.79
C LEU A 75 4.82 2.73 14.64
N ALA A 76 3.86 3.29 15.36
CA ALA A 76 2.46 2.90 15.28
C ALA A 76 1.85 3.17 13.90
N GLU A 77 2.20 4.29 13.27
CA GLU A 77 1.78 4.58 11.89
C GLU A 77 2.35 3.54 10.92
N GLN A 78 3.63 3.17 11.05
CA GLN A 78 4.23 2.14 10.20
C GLN A 78 3.60 0.76 10.39
N LEU A 79 3.21 0.40 11.62
CA LEU A 79 2.52 -0.86 11.93
C LEU A 79 1.19 -1.01 11.17
N VAL A 80 0.53 0.09 10.84
CA VAL A 80 -0.70 0.08 10.03
C VAL A 80 -0.38 0.24 8.54
N ASN A 81 0.48 1.19 8.18
CA ASN A 81 0.74 1.55 6.79
C ASN A 81 1.46 0.46 5.99
N VAL A 82 2.38 -0.29 6.62
CA VAL A 82 3.16 -1.33 5.95
C VAL A 82 2.28 -2.52 5.55
N PRO A 83 1.50 -3.14 6.46
CA PRO A 83 0.59 -4.22 6.08
C PRO A 83 -0.49 -3.77 5.10
N PHE A 84 -1.04 -2.56 5.29
CA PHE A 84 -2.07 -2.04 4.39
C PHE A 84 -1.54 -1.84 2.96
N GLY A 85 -0.42 -1.13 2.81
CA GLY A 85 0.18 -0.89 1.51
C GLY A 85 0.69 -2.15 0.83
N GLY A 86 1.29 -3.07 1.59
CA GLY A 86 1.68 -4.39 1.07
C GLY A 86 0.48 -5.19 0.56
N SER A 87 -0.62 -5.21 1.31
CA SER A 87 -1.85 -5.93 0.94
C SER A 87 -2.51 -5.34 -0.31
N LEU A 88 -2.63 -4.01 -0.37
CA LEU A 88 -3.13 -3.31 -1.56
C LEU A 88 -2.25 -3.56 -2.78
N GLY A 89 -0.93 -3.50 -2.61
CA GLY A 89 0.03 -3.82 -3.65
C GLY A 89 -0.11 -5.26 -4.14
N ALA A 90 -0.27 -6.23 -3.24
CA ALA A 90 -0.48 -7.63 -3.59
C ALA A 90 -1.77 -7.82 -4.40
N ALA A 91 -2.87 -7.20 -3.96
CA ALA A 91 -4.15 -7.22 -4.68
C ALA A 91 -4.02 -6.60 -6.08
N TYR A 92 -3.33 -5.46 -6.20
CA TYR A 92 -3.03 -4.82 -7.47
C TYR A 92 -2.19 -5.73 -8.39
N GLY A 93 -1.14 -6.35 -7.84
CA GLY A 93 -0.31 -7.33 -8.54
C GLY A 93 -1.12 -8.51 -9.07
N TYR A 94 -2.01 -9.08 -8.23
CA TYR A 94 -2.92 -10.14 -8.64
C TYR A 94 -3.82 -9.73 -9.80
N GLY A 95 -4.44 -8.54 -9.73
CA GLY A 95 -5.27 -8.01 -10.82
C GLY A 95 -4.49 -7.80 -12.13
N LYS A 96 -3.18 -7.61 -12.03
CA LYS A 96 -2.26 -7.42 -13.17
C LYS A 96 -1.57 -8.71 -13.60
N LYS A 97 -1.95 -9.88 -13.07
CA LYS A 97 -1.25 -11.15 -13.34
C LYS A 97 -1.06 -11.45 -14.82
N ASP A 98 -2.04 -11.12 -15.65
CA ASP A 98 -2.04 -11.36 -17.10
C ASP A 98 -1.44 -10.22 -17.93
N ARG A 99 -0.97 -9.15 -17.29
CA ARG A 99 -0.39 -7.96 -17.95
C ARG A 99 1.05 -7.78 -17.53
N GLU A 100 1.98 -8.19 -18.39
CA GLU A 100 3.41 -8.14 -18.09
C GLU A 100 4.06 -6.77 -18.36
N GLY A 101 3.40 -5.88 -19.10
CA GLY A 101 3.91 -4.54 -19.42
C GLY A 101 3.84 -3.54 -18.27
N LEU A 102 4.71 -2.52 -18.35
CA LEU A 102 4.69 -1.34 -17.49
C LEU A 102 3.63 -0.35 -17.99
N ARG A 103 2.69 0.05 -17.13
CA ARG A 103 1.65 1.04 -17.45
C ARG A 103 1.47 2.06 -16.31
N PRO A 104 2.26 3.15 -16.25
CA PRO A 104 2.21 4.11 -15.15
C PRO A 104 0.81 4.70 -14.93
N MET A 105 0.02 4.88 -16.00
CA MET A 105 -1.38 5.31 -15.92
C MET A 105 -2.26 4.40 -15.06
N ASP A 106 -2.04 3.07 -15.10
CA ASP A 106 -2.75 2.13 -14.24
C ASP A 106 -2.34 2.33 -12.77
N GLY A 107 -1.10 2.76 -12.51
CA GLY A 107 -0.61 3.13 -11.18
C GLY A 107 -1.22 4.44 -10.67
N ILE A 108 -1.36 5.45 -11.53
CA ILE A 108 -2.09 6.70 -11.20
C ILE A 108 -3.53 6.38 -10.83
N ALA A 109 -4.23 5.61 -11.66
CA ALA A 109 -5.61 5.21 -11.40
C ALA A 109 -5.74 4.42 -10.09
N PHE A 110 -4.81 3.50 -9.83
CA PHE A 110 -4.76 2.74 -8.59
C PHE A 110 -4.59 3.66 -7.37
N GLY A 111 -3.60 4.55 -7.38
CA GLY A 111 -3.35 5.50 -6.30
C GLY A 111 -4.55 6.42 -6.03
N ALA A 112 -5.09 7.05 -7.07
CA ALA A 112 -6.28 7.90 -6.96
C ALA A 112 -7.51 7.13 -6.44
N THR A 113 -7.70 5.88 -6.87
CA THR A 113 -8.79 5.02 -6.37
C THR A 113 -8.59 4.70 -4.90
N THR A 114 -7.38 4.34 -4.48
CA THR A 114 -7.07 4.08 -3.07
C THR A 114 -7.37 5.30 -2.21
N TRP A 115 -6.93 6.49 -2.64
CA TRP A 115 -7.24 7.74 -1.96
C TRP A 115 -8.75 7.96 -1.83
N ALA A 116 -9.50 7.88 -2.93
CA ALA A 116 -10.95 8.09 -2.90
C ALA A 116 -11.68 7.05 -2.02
N SER A 117 -11.25 5.78 -2.06
CA SER A 117 -11.85 4.72 -1.23
C SER A 117 -11.54 4.85 0.26
N THR A 118 -10.53 5.63 0.64
CA THR A 118 -10.10 5.77 2.03
C THR A 118 -10.46 7.16 2.55
N HIS A 119 -9.81 8.20 2.05
CA HIS A 119 -9.90 9.57 2.55
C HIS A 119 -11.19 10.30 2.14
N GLU A 120 -11.77 9.97 0.99
CA GLU A 120 -13.07 10.57 0.59
C GLU A 120 -14.28 9.80 1.13
N THR A 121 -14.09 8.56 1.61
CA THR A 121 -15.21 7.67 1.96
C THR A 121 -15.00 6.95 3.29
N SER A 122 -14.19 5.88 3.32
CA SER A 122 -14.13 4.96 4.47
C SER A 122 -13.68 5.64 5.77
N LEU A 123 -12.61 6.44 5.75
CA LEU A 123 -12.05 7.07 6.95
C LEU A 123 -12.98 8.14 7.53
N PRO A 124 -13.58 9.05 6.73
CA PRO A 124 -14.62 9.95 7.24
C PRO A 124 -15.85 9.23 7.79
N ILE A 125 -16.33 8.17 7.12
CA ILE A 125 -17.51 7.40 7.58
C ILE A 125 -17.24 6.75 8.95
N LEU A 126 -16.02 6.27 9.17
CA LEU A 126 -15.60 5.67 10.43
C LEU A 126 -15.22 6.70 11.51
N GLY A 127 -15.31 8.01 11.21
CA GLY A 127 -14.91 9.07 12.13
C GLY A 127 -13.40 9.14 12.40
N LEU A 128 -12.60 8.42 11.61
CA LEU A 128 -11.15 8.39 11.72
C LEU A 128 -10.50 9.63 11.10
N GLU A 129 -11.20 10.28 10.17
CA GLU A 129 -10.78 11.55 9.57
C GLU A 129 -11.91 12.58 9.51
N ARG A 130 -11.52 13.84 9.28
CA ARG A 130 -12.48 14.93 9.03
C ARG A 130 -13.18 14.69 7.70
N LYS A 131 -14.39 15.26 7.55
CA LYS A 131 -15.08 15.24 6.26
C LYS A 131 -14.24 15.96 5.21
N PRO A 132 -14.26 15.50 3.95
CA PRO A 132 -13.49 16.14 2.88
C PRO A 132 -13.79 17.63 2.71
N THR A 133 -15.04 18.04 2.95
CA THR A 133 -15.51 19.44 2.89
C THR A 133 -14.88 20.35 3.94
N ASP A 134 -14.35 19.78 5.02
CA ASP A 134 -13.80 20.51 6.16
C ASP A 134 -12.27 20.59 6.12
N THR A 135 -11.66 20.04 5.06
CA THR A 135 -10.22 19.97 4.84
C THR A 135 -9.81 20.96 3.75
N PRO A 136 -8.75 21.78 3.96
CA PRO A 136 -8.27 22.69 2.92
C PRO A 136 -7.95 21.95 1.61
N VAL A 137 -8.38 22.51 0.47
CA VAL A 137 -8.17 21.90 -0.86
C VAL A 137 -6.71 21.57 -1.13
N LYS A 138 -5.78 22.44 -0.69
CA LYS A 138 -4.33 22.19 -0.83
C LYS A 138 -3.88 20.91 -0.11
N MET A 139 -4.43 20.62 1.07
CA MET A 139 -4.11 19.39 1.81
C MET A 139 -4.69 18.16 1.11
N GLN A 140 -5.93 18.24 0.60
CA GLN A 140 -6.53 17.18 -0.20
C GLN A 140 -5.70 16.87 -1.46
N MET A 141 -5.22 17.91 -2.15
CA MET A 141 -4.36 17.74 -3.32
C MET A 141 -3.00 17.13 -2.97
N ASN A 142 -2.40 17.51 -1.83
CA ASN A 142 -1.16 16.90 -1.35
C ASN A 142 -1.37 15.41 -1.02
N GLU A 143 -2.47 15.05 -0.36
CA GLU A 143 -2.80 13.66 -0.01
C GLU A 143 -3.06 12.82 -1.27
N LEU A 144 -3.82 13.36 -2.22
CA LEU A 144 -4.04 12.73 -3.53
C LEU A 144 -2.71 12.54 -4.28
N PHE A 145 -1.84 13.54 -4.27
CA PHE A 145 -0.53 13.45 -4.90
C PHE A 145 0.33 12.35 -4.27
N ALA A 146 0.37 12.26 -2.94
CA ALA A 146 1.09 11.21 -2.23
C ALA A 146 0.56 9.82 -2.58
N HIS A 147 -0.76 9.66 -2.73
CA HIS A 147 -1.39 8.42 -3.17
C HIS A 147 -1.12 8.07 -4.64
N ILE A 148 -1.11 9.06 -5.54
CA ILE A 148 -0.71 8.84 -6.93
C ILE A 148 0.75 8.37 -6.98
N ALA A 149 1.64 8.99 -6.21
CA ALA A 149 3.04 8.57 -6.12
C ALA A 149 3.17 7.15 -5.55
N PHE A 150 2.38 6.78 -4.54
CA PHE A 150 2.25 5.40 -4.05
C PHE A 150 1.89 4.43 -5.19
N GLY A 151 0.85 4.75 -5.96
CA GLY A 151 0.33 3.87 -7.00
C GLY A 151 1.27 3.74 -8.20
N VAL A 152 1.88 4.84 -8.65
CA VAL A 152 2.90 4.84 -9.71
C VAL A 152 4.13 4.05 -9.29
N THR A 153 4.62 4.27 -8.07
CA THR A 153 5.77 3.51 -7.53
C THR A 153 5.44 2.02 -7.45
N THR A 154 4.24 1.68 -6.98
CA THR A 154 3.77 0.29 -6.92
C THR A 154 3.80 -0.37 -8.30
N GLU A 155 3.29 0.29 -9.34
CA GLU A 155 3.28 -0.25 -10.70
C GLU A 155 4.70 -0.43 -11.27
N VAL A 156 5.58 0.55 -11.06
CA VAL A 156 6.97 0.51 -11.53
C VAL A 156 7.74 -0.63 -10.86
N VAL A 157 7.69 -0.71 -9.53
CA VAL A 157 8.42 -1.73 -8.77
C VAL A 157 7.83 -3.11 -9.05
N ARG A 158 6.49 -3.26 -9.08
CA ARG A 158 5.81 -4.50 -9.47
C ARG A 158 6.33 -4.98 -10.82
N PHE A 159 6.37 -4.10 -11.83
CA PHE A 159 6.85 -4.45 -13.16
C PHE A 159 8.28 -4.99 -13.12
N TYR A 160 9.22 -4.25 -12.51
CA TYR A 160 10.62 -4.67 -12.46
C TYR A 160 10.82 -5.96 -11.67
N VAL A 161 10.20 -6.11 -10.51
CA VAL A 161 10.28 -7.33 -9.70
C VAL A 161 9.67 -8.52 -10.46
N ASN A 162 8.49 -8.36 -11.05
CA ASN A 162 7.85 -9.39 -11.86
C ASN A 162 8.73 -9.80 -13.06
N ARG A 163 9.35 -8.83 -13.74
CA ARG A 163 10.28 -9.07 -14.85
C ARG A 163 11.52 -9.85 -14.41
N GLN A 164 12.11 -9.49 -13.27
CA GLN A 164 13.27 -10.22 -12.72
C GLN A 164 12.92 -11.65 -12.33
N LEU A 165 11.78 -11.85 -11.67
CA LEU A 165 11.27 -13.18 -11.32
C LEU A 165 10.92 -14.01 -12.57
N HIS A 166 10.47 -13.36 -13.65
CA HIS A 166 10.26 -14.03 -14.94
C HIS A 166 11.58 -14.41 -15.63
N TYR A 167 12.54 -13.50 -15.69
CA TYR A 167 13.81 -13.71 -16.38
C TYR A 167 14.64 -14.84 -15.76
N LYS A 168 14.64 -14.95 -14.43
CA LYS A 168 15.28 -16.07 -13.71
C LYS A 168 14.70 -17.45 -14.05
N ARG A 169 13.47 -17.51 -14.59
CA ARG A 169 12.85 -18.76 -15.07
C ARG A 169 13.32 -19.15 -16.48
N VAL A 170 13.59 -18.20 -17.37
CA VAL A 170 13.91 -18.49 -18.79
C VAL A 170 15.37 -18.89 -18.99
N ARG A 171 16.27 -18.48 -18.10
CA ARG A 171 17.71 -18.80 -18.16
C ARG A 171 18.12 -20.13 -17.52
N LYS A 172 17.19 -20.84 -16.89
CA LYS A 172 17.40 -22.15 -16.29
C LYS A 172 16.60 -23.19 -17.07
#